data_AF-A0AA37GXH3-F1
#
_entry.id   AF-A0AA37GXH3-F1
#
_cell.length_a   1.000
_cell.length_b   1.000
_cell.length_c   1.000
_cell.angle_alpha   90.00
_cell.angle_beta   90.00
_cell.angle_gamma   90.00
#
_symmetry.space_group_name_H-M   'P 1'
#
loop_
_entity.id
_entity.type
_entity.pdbx_description
1 polymer ?
#
loop_
_entity_poly.entity_id
_entity_poly.type
_entity_poly.pdbx_seq_one_letter_code
_entity_poly.pdbx_strand_id
1 'polypeptide(L)'
;MLAQAARAWLQTVTRLSLIVNPTPGANDLTPYGSRCLPHTDPARTEASHWSAELLGFKSLFYALSDLGLSFYPWDEGRQFRTLSKLLHIPTLRLLQLEYLDCGPRELTTLLERHKTTLRAVRLKSVCFTGGHTNSWSTLTKRIQENTLVETFSVEECFVDDREGKRIITLLDLLYAETRQDLCSLVVAIRQAEDESSEG
;
A
#
# COMPACT_ATOMS: atom_id res chain seq x y z
N MET A 1 -20.35 8.54 -28.07
CA MET A 1 -20.81 9.39 -26.95
C MET A 1 -20.57 8.77 -25.58
N LEU A 2 -21.00 7.53 -25.31
CA LEU A 2 -20.80 6.86 -24.01
C LEU A 2 -19.35 6.81 -23.51
N ALA A 3 -18.39 6.44 -24.37
CA ALA A 3 -16.97 6.37 -23.99
C ALA A 3 -16.37 7.73 -23.58
N GLN A 4 -16.81 8.82 -24.22
CA GLN A 4 -16.32 10.16 -23.93
C GLN A 4 -16.93 10.71 -22.63
N ALA A 5 -18.22 10.42 -22.39
CA ALA A 5 -18.87 10.72 -21.12
C ALA A 5 -18.24 9.93 -19.96
N ALA A 6 -17.96 8.64 -20.16
CA ALA A 6 -17.26 7.82 -19.18
C ALA A 6 -15.86 8.36 -18.87
N ARG A 7 -15.10 8.77 -19.89
CA ARG A 7 -13.77 9.38 -19.71
C ARG A 7 -13.84 10.70 -18.94
N ALA A 8 -14.79 11.57 -19.26
CA ALA A 8 -14.99 12.82 -18.54
C ALA A 8 -15.35 12.57 -17.07
N TRP A 9 -16.19 11.58 -16.79
CA TRP A 9 -16.54 11.19 -15.43
C TRP A 9 -15.34 10.65 -14.64
N LEU A 10 -14.51 9.78 -15.22
CA LEU A 10 -13.30 9.25 -14.56
C LEU A 10 -12.33 10.37 -14.14
N GLN A 11 -12.30 11.49 -14.86
CA GLN A 11 -11.46 12.64 -14.52
C GLN A 11 -11.92 13.38 -13.27
N THR A 12 -13.18 13.22 -12.84
CA THR A 12 -13.71 13.87 -11.63
C THR A 12 -13.58 13.00 -10.38
N VAL A 13 -13.17 11.74 -10.53
CA VAL A 13 -13.02 10.80 -9.41
C VAL A 13 -11.81 11.21 -8.58
N THR A 14 -12.05 11.52 -7.31
CA THR A 14 -11.02 11.91 -6.33
C THR A 14 -10.60 10.77 -5.42
N ARG A 15 -11.42 9.72 -5.32
CA ARG A 15 -11.17 8.57 -4.47
C ARG A 15 -11.28 7.28 -5.25
N LEU A 16 -10.29 6.42 -5.11
CA LEU A 16 -10.24 5.10 -5.71
C LEU A 16 -9.76 4.09 -4.66
N SER A 17 -10.59 3.08 -4.41
CA SER A 17 -10.21 1.93 -3.59
C SER A 17 -10.29 0.69 -4.45
N LEU A 18 -9.21 -0.08 -4.51
CA LEU A 18 -9.11 -1.29 -5.32
C LEU A 18 -8.73 -2.48 -4.44
N ILE A 19 -9.40 -3.59 -4.69
CA ILE A 19 -8.92 -4.90 -4.27
C ILE A 19 -8.09 -5.43 -5.43
N VAL A 20 -6.82 -5.65 -5.19
CA VAL A 20 -5.87 -6.17 -6.17
C VAL A 20 -5.70 -7.65 -5.87
N ASN A 21 -5.94 -8.51 -6.85
CA ASN A 21 -5.54 -9.91 -6.75
C ASN A 21 -4.13 -10.05 -7.35
N PRO A 22 -3.08 -10.23 -6.53
CA PRO A 22 -1.71 -10.33 -7.02
C PRO A 22 -1.38 -11.69 -7.65
N THR A 23 -2.29 -12.67 -7.54
CA THR A 23 -2.20 -14.00 -8.15
C THR A 23 -3.30 -14.17 -9.19
N PRO A 24 -3.07 -13.75 -10.46
CA PRO A 24 -4.07 -13.84 -11.52
C PRO A 24 -4.68 -15.23 -11.69
N GLY A 25 -3.88 -16.29 -11.51
CA GLY A 25 -4.33 -17.69 -11.56
C GLY A 25 -5.27 -18.12 -10.43
N ALA A 26 -5.40 -17.31 -9.37
CA ALA A 26 -6.35 -17.51 -8.28
C ALA A 26 -7.67 -16.74 -8.49
N ASN A 27 -7.81 -15.97 -9.56
CA ASN A 27 -9.12 -15.40 -9.92
C ASN A 27 -10.04 -16.54 -10.35
N ASP A 28 -11.07 -16.84 -9.55
CA ASP A 28 -12.12 -17.80 -9.90
C ASP A 28 -13.06 -17.19 -10.95
N LEU A 29 -12.51 -17.00 -12.15
CA LEU A 29 -13.30 -16.61 -13.30
C LEU A 29 -14.08 -17.83 -13.73
N THR A 30 -15.41 -17.75 -13.63
CA THR A 30 -16.29 -18.79 -14.17
C THR A 30 -15.89 -19.13 -15.61
N PRO A 31 -16.07 -20.38 -16.07
CA PRO A 31 -15.74 -20.78 -17.44
C PRO A 31 -16.42 -19.92 -18.52
N TYR A 32 -17.50 -19.21 -18.15
CA TYR A 32 -18.17 -18.23 -19.00
C TYR A 32 -17.45 -16.87 -18.99
N GLY A 33 -17.12 -16.34 -17.80
CA GLY A 33 -16.34 -15.10 -17.64
C GLY A 33 -15.01 -15.15 -18.39
N SER A 34 -14.29 -16.27 -18.29
CA SER A 34 -13.00 -16.47 -18.97
C SER A 34 -13.10 -16.51 -20.51
N ARG A 35 -14.26 -16.88 -21.07
CA ARG A 35 -14.48 -16.89 -22.53
C ARG A 35 -14.84 -15.52 -23.09
N CYS A 36 -15.40 -14.63 -22.27
CA CYS A 36 -15.75 -13.28 -22.64
C CYS A 36 -14.55 -12.32 -22.63
N LEU A 37 -13.46 -12.71 -21.99
CA LEU A 37 -12.24 -11.92 -21.92
C LEU A 37 -11.34 -12.19 -23.14
N PRO A 38 -10.77 -11.14 -23.78
CA PRO A 38 -9.78 -11.29 -24.85
C PRO A 38 -8.67 -12.27 -24.48
N HIS A 39 -8.06 -12.97 -25.46
CA HIS A 39 -6.90 -13.84 -25.17
C HIS A 39 -5.68 -13.08 -24.64
N THR A 40 -5.64 -11.77 -24.87
CA THR A 40 -4.65 -10.83 -24.35
C THR A 40 -5.06 -10.23 -23.01
N ASP A 41 -6.20 -10.65 -22.46
CA ASP A 41 -6.71 -10.09 -21.21
C ASP A 41 -5.83 -10.56 -20.04
N PRO A 42 -5.29 -9.62 -19.24
CA PRO A 42 -4.38 -9.95 -18.16
C PRO A 42 -5.00 -10.83 -17.07
N ALA A 43 -6.33 -10.87 -16.95
CA ALA A 43 -7.01 -11.79 -16.05
C ALA A 43 -6.97 -13.25 -16.54
N ARG A 44 -6.54 -13.51 -17.79
CA ARG A 44 -6.35 -14.85 -18.38
C ARG A 44 -4.89 -15.30 -18.43
N THR A 45 -3.93 -14.41 -18.24
CA THR A 45 -2.50 -14.71 -18.38
C THR A 45 -1.82 -14.67 -17.02
N GLU A 46 -1.27 -15.81 -16.57
CA GLU A 46 -0.48 -15.92 -15.32
C GLU A 46 0.75 -14.99 -15.29
N ALA A 47 1.18 -14.50 -16.47
CA ALA A 47 2.27 -13.57 -16.64
C ALA A 47 1.86 -12.08 -16.49
N SER A 48 0.59 -11.77 -16.16
CA SER A 48 0.18 -10.37 -16.05
C SER A 48 0.77 -9.70 -14.81
N HIS A 49 1.33 -8.52 -15.02
CA HIS A 49 1.91 -7.71 -13.97
C HIS A 49 0.88 -6.68 -13.51
N TRP A 50 0.13 -7.01 -12.44
CA TRP A 50 -0.89 -6.12 -11.88
C TRP A 50 -0.35 -4.70 -11.61
N SER A 51 0.93 -4.59 -11.27
CA SER A 51 1.58 -3.30 -11.03
C SER A 51 1.64 -2.42 -12.28
N ALA A 52 1.92 -2.99 -13.46
CA ALA A 52 1.95 -2.26 -14.73
C ALA A 52 0.55 -1.82 -15.15
N GLU A 53 -0.45 -2.68 -14.98
CA GLU A 53 -1.85 -2.37 -15.26
C GLU A 53 -2.39 -1.28 -14.35
N LEU A 54 -2.11 -1.34 -13.05
CA LEU A 54 -2.50 -0.31 -12.10
C LEU A 54 -1.87 1.05 -12.46
N LEU A 55 -0.59 1.05 -12.87
CA LEU A 55 0.11 2.26 -13.32
C LEU A 55 -0.48 2.85 -14.62
N GLY A 56 -0.99 2.00 -15.52
CA GLY A 56 -1.74 2.43 -16.69
C GLY A 56 -3.12 2.96 -16.32
N PHE A 57 -3.85 2.21 -15.50
CA PHE A 57 -5.21 2.50 -15.06
C PHE A 57 -5.30 3.82 -14.30
N LYS A 58 -4.32 4.13 -13.43
CA LYS A 58 -4.31 5.42 -12.71
C LYS A 58 -4.33 6.64 -13.64
N SER A 59 -3.85 6.52 -14.89
CA SER A 59 -3.80 7.64 -15.84
C SER A 59 -5.19 8.14 -16.25
N LEU A 60 -6.24 7.39 -15.93
CA LEU A 60 -7.62 7.78 -16.15
C LEU A 60 -8.15 8.75 -15.08
N PHE A 61 -7.50 8.84 -13.91
CA PHE A 61 -8.00 9.54 -12.72
C PHE A 61 -7.15 10.77 -12.39
N TYR A 62 -7.35 11.87 -13.12
CA TYR A 62 -6.54 13.08 -12.99
C TYR A 62 -6.76 13.83 -11.67
N ALA A 63 -7.96 13.77 -11.10
CA ALA A 63 -8.31 14.41 -9.83
C ALA A 63 -8.04 13.52 -8.61
N LEU A 64 -7.43 12.34 -8.79
CA LEU A 64 -7.24 11.36 -7.72
C LEU A 64 -6.42 11.93 -6.57
N SER A 65 -7.00 12.00 -5.38
CA SER A 65 -6.34 12.44 -4.14
C SER A 65 -6.28 11.34 -3.09
N ASP A 66 -7.16 10.35 -3.18
CA ASP A 66 -7.29 9.29 -2.18
C ASP A 66 -7.15 7.94 -2.88
N LEU A 67 -6.09 7.19 -2.57
CA LEU A 67 -5.86 5.86 -3.11
C LEU A 67 -5.84 4.82 -1.99
N GLY A 68 -6.70 3.80 -2.11
CA GLY A 68 -6.65 2.59 -1.30
C GLY A 68 -6.32 1.37 -2.15
N LEU A 69 -5.36 0.57 -1.71
CA LEU A 69 -5.01 -0.71 -2.31
C LEU A 69 -5.05 -1.78 -1.23
N SER A 70 -5.87 -2.80 -1.44
CA SER A 70 -5.98 -3.98 -0.58
C SER A 70 -5.62 -5.20 -1.41
N PHE A 71 -4.63 -5.99 -1.00
CA PHE A 71 -4.17 -7.14 -1.79
C PHE A 71 -4.77 -8.45 -1.26
N TYR A 72 -5.57 -9.12 -2.09
CA TYR A 72 -6.21 -10.38 -1.70
C TYR A 72 -6.10 -11.46 -2.80
N PRO A 73 -5.38 -12.57 -2.56
CA PRO A 73 -4.58 -12.84 -1.36
C PRO A 73 -3.38 -11.87 -1.24
N TRP A 74 -2.65 -11.95 -0.13
CA TRP A 74 -1.50 -11.08 0.19
C TRP A 74 -0.52 -10.95 -0.99
N ASP A 75 -0.04 -9.73 -1.31
CA ASP A 75 1.08 -9.58 -2.25
C ASP A 75 2.38 -9.93 -1.51
N GLU A 76 2.85 -11.17 -1.68
CA GLU A 76 4.07 -11.74 -1.10
C GLU A 76 5.37 -11.08 -1.62
N GLY A 77 5.43 -9.76 -1.70
CA GLY A 77 6.61 -8.98 -2.09
C GLY A 77 6.98 -9.07 -3.57
N ARG A 78 6.09 -9.56 -4.44
CA ARG A 78 6.44 -9.88 -5.84
C ARG A 78 6.47 -8.65 -6.74
N GLN A 79 5.50 -7.75 -6.60
CA GLN A 79 5.33 -6.65 -7.57
C GLN A 79 5.22 -5.26 -6.94
N PHE A 80 4.99 -5.16 -5.63
CA PHE A 80 4.97 -3.87 -4.93
C PHE A 80 6.27 -3.07 -5.08
N ARG A 81 7.43 -3.73 -5.22
CA ARG A 81 8.70 -3.06 -5.50
C ARG A 81 8.67 -2.20 -6.77
N THR A 82 7.94 -2.61 -7.79
CA THR A 82 7.77 -1.85 -9.03
C THR A 82 6.81 -0.69 -8.78
N LEU A 83 5.69 -0.96 -8.09
CA LEU A 83 4.71 0.06 -7.76
C LEU A 83 5.32 1.19 -6.93
N SER A 84 6.05 0.89 -5.86
CA SER A 84 6.67 1.89 -4.99
C SER A 84 7.62 2.84 -5.72
N LYS A 85 8.28 2.37 -6.78
CA LYS A 85 9.19 3.17 -7.59
C LYS A 85 8.49 4.01 -8.65
N LEU A 86 7.35 3.56 -9.16
CA LEU A 86 6.74 4.15 -10.36
C LEU A 86 5.42 4.87 -10.09
N LEU A 87 4.74 4.54 -9.00
CA LEU A 87 3.48 5.16 -8.63
C LEU A 87 3.71 6.62 -8.28
N HIS A 88 3.17 7.50 -9.11
CA HIS A 88 3.14 8.94 -8.86
C HIS A 88 1.75 9.49 -9.17
N ILE A 89 1.13 10.07 -8.14
CA ILE A 89 -0.17 10.75 -8.21
C ILE A 89 0.06 12.16 -7.64
N PRO A 90 0.13 13.21 -8.50
CA PRO A 90 0.53 14.55 -8.08
C PRO A 90 -0.36 15.21 -7.01
N THR A 91 -1.59 14.73 -6.87
CA THR A 91 -2.59 15.27 -5.94
C THR A 91 -2.85 14.35 -4.75
N LEU A 92 -2.04 13.29 -4.57
CA LEU A 92 -2.27 12.27 -3.54
C LEU A 92 -2.13 12.87 -2.14
N ARG A 93 -3.24 12.83 -1.39
CA ARG A 93 -3.37 13.26 0.00
C ARG A 93 -3.54 12.09 0.95
N LEU A 94 -4.24 11.03 0.54
CA LEU A 94 -4.45 9.84 1.35
C LEU A 94 -3.94 8.60 0.62
N LEU A 95 -3.10 7.82 1.30
CA LEU A 95 -2.67 6.50 0.87
C LEU A 95 -3.10 5.45 1.91
N GLN A 96 -3.83 4.44 1.47
CA GLN A 96 -4.20 3.28 2.27
C GLN A 96 -3.65 2.02 1.62
N LEU A 97 -2.92 1.21 2.38
CA LEU A 97 -2.36 -0.06 1.94
C LEU A 97 -2.77 -1.16 2.93
N GLU A 98 -3.27 -2.26 2.40
CA GLU A 98 -3.71 -3.40 3.21
C GLU A 98 -3.20 -4.73 2.66
N TYR A 99 -2.85 -5.66 3.55
CA TYR A 99 -2.44 -7.03 3.20
C TYR A 99 -1.26 -7.07 2.23
N LEU A 100 -0.18 -6.38 2.59
CA LEU A 100 0.99 -6.20 1.73
C LEU A 100 2.28 -6.65 2.40
N ASP A 101 3.08 -7.46 1.70
CA ASP A 101 4.48 -7.70 2.06
C ASP A 101 5.37 -6.76 1.27
N CYS A 102 6.24 -6.03 1.94
CA CYS A 102 7.18 -5.14 1.28
C CYS A 102 8.48 -4.97 2.05
N GLY A 103 9.53 -4.51 1.37
CA GLY A 103 10.73 -4.07 2.07
C GLY A 103 10.51 -2.69 2.74
N PRO A 104 11.11 -2.40 3.91
CA PRO A 104 11.02 -1.08 4.54
C PRO A 104 11.40 0.09 3.60
N ARG A 105 12.39 -0.16 2.73
CA ARG A 105 12.85 0.82 1.73
C ARG A 105 11.82 1.08 0.63
N GLU A 106 11.02 0.08 0.28
CA GLU A 106 10.03 0.18 -0.79
C GLU A 106 8.88 1.08 -0.34
N LEU A 107 8.33 0.82 0.85
CA LEU A 107 7.31 1.70 1.42
C LEU A 107 7.85 3.11 1.65
N THR A 108 9.06 3.26 2.20
CA THR A 108 9.71 4.57 2.36
C THR A 108 9.81 5.32 1.03
N THR A 109 10.25 4.63 -0.04
CA THR A 109 10.37 5.23 -1.38
C THR A 109 9.02 5.75 -1.89
N LEU A 110 7.95 4.99 -1.69
CA LEU A 110 6.61 5.38 -2.11
C LEU A 110 6.11 6.63 -1.36
N LEU A 111 6.34 6.69 -0.05
CA LEU A 111 5.92 7.83 0.78
C LEU A 111 6.73 9.09 0.46
N GLU A 112 8.05 8.96 0.33
CA GLU A 112 8.94 10.09 0.00
C GLU A 112 8.62 10.72 -1.37
N ARG A 113 8.16 9.90 -2.33
CA ARG A 113 7.71 10.37 -3.65
C ARG A 113 6.48 11.28 -3.58
N HIS A 114 5.69 11.19 -2.51
CA HIS A 114 4.50 12.00 -2.28
C HIS A 114 4.65 12.94 -1.09
N LYS A 115 5.87 13.16 -0.59
CA LYS A 115 6.13 13.89 0.67
C LYS A 115 5.53 15.30 0.76
N THR A 116 5.34 15.98 -0.38
CA THR A 116 4.78 17.33 -0.45
C THR A 116 3.24 17.35 -0.51
N THR A 117 2.61 16.25 -0.90
CA THR A 117 1.15 16.19 -1.16
C THR A 117 0.43 15.33 -0.15
N LEU A 118 1.08 14.27 0.34
CA LEU A 118 0.53 13.30 1.27
C LEU A 118 0.24 13.96 2.62
N ARG A 119 -0.92 13.63 3.20
CA ARG A 119 -1.44 14.14 4.47
C ARG A 119 -1.91 13.02 5.39
N ALA A 120 -2.34 11.90 4.82
CA ALA A 120 -2.83 10.75 5.55
C ALA A 120 -2.21 9.47 5.01
N VAL A 121 -1.78 8.58 5.91
CA VAL A 121 -1.33 7.23 5.58
C VAL A 121 -1.98 6.23 6.52
N ARG A 122 -2.54 5.16 5.96
CA ARG A 122 -3.18 4.08 6.70
C ARG A 122 -2.60 2.75 6.25
N LEU A 123 -2.04 2.00 7.18
CA LEU A 123 -1.42 0.71 6.92
C LEU A 123 -2.13 -0.34 7.76
N LYS A 124 -2.62 -1.38 7.12
CA LYS A 124 -3.28 -2.50 7.79
C LYS A 124 -2.67 -3.82 7.32
N SER A 125 -2.30 -4.69 8.25
CA SER A 125 -1.76 -6.02 7.91
C SER A 125 -0.61 -5.91 6.90
N VAL A 126 0.34 -5.00 7.14
CA VAL A 126 1.53 -4.81 6.31
C VAL A 126 2.71 -5.51 6.98
N CYS A 127 3.45 -6.33 6.24
CA CYS A 127 4.68 -6.96 6.69
C CYS A 127 5.91 -6.27 6.11
N PHE A 128 6.91 -6.03 6.96
CA PHE A 128 8.27 -5.79 6.49
C PHE A 128 9.07 -7.08 6.37
N THR A 129 9.31 -7.51 5.14
CA THR A 129 10.07 -8.73 4.84
C THR A 129 11.58 -8.51 5.01
N GLY A 130 12.23 -9.39 5.78
CA GLY A 130 13.66 -9.29 6.08
C GLY A 130 14.04 -8.02 6.83
N GLY A 131 13.10 -7.48 7.61
CA GLY A 131 13.28 -6.24 8.38
C GLY A 131 14.10 -6.43 9.65
N HIS A 132 14.30 -5.32 10.35
CA HIS A 132 14.87 -5.29 11.70
C HIS A 132 13.78 -4.99 12.74
N THR A 133 14.06 -5.30 14.00
CA THR A 133 13.11 -5.08 15.11
C THR A 133 12.63 -3.63 15.26
N ASN A 134 13.41 -2.66 14.77
CA ASN A 134 13.10 -1.24 14.82
C ASN A 134 12.57 -0.63 13.51
N SER A 135 12.08 -1.47 12.58
CA SER A 135 11.72 -1.01 11.22
C SER A 135 10.52 -0.07 11.22
N TRP A 136 9.51 -0.31 12.08
CA TRP A 136 8.29 0.49 12.14
C TRP A 136 8.54 1.83 12.84
N SER A 137 9.27 1.83 13.95
CA SER A 137 9.64 3.10 14.61
C SER A 137 10.53 3.96 13.71
N THR A 138 11.46 3.33 12.97
CA THR A 138 12.31 4.03 12.00
C THR A 138 11.50 4.65 10.86
N LEU A 139 10.53 3.90 10.28
CA LEU A 139 9.66 4.45 9.24
C LEU A 139 8.82 5.61 9.78
N THR A 140 8.20 5.44 10.94
CA THR A 140 7.30 6.45 11.53
C THR A 140 8.05 7.74 11.82
N LYS A 141 9.28 7.63 12.35
CA LYS A 141 10.17 8.78 12.54
C LYS A 141 10.52 9.46 11.23
N ARG A 142 10.81 8.70 10.16
CA ARG A 142 11.05 9.29 8.83
C ARG A 142 9.84 10.03 8.29
N ILE A 143 8.63 9.50 8.48
CA ILE A 143 7.38 10.15 8.09
C ILE A 143 7.23 11.47 8.83
N GLN A 144 7.42 11.46 10.14
CA GLN A 144 7.41 12.65 10.99
C GLN A 144 8.39 13.72 10.49
N GLU A 145 9.64 13.34 10.20
CA GLU A 145 10.71 14.28 9.85
C GLU A 145 10.65 14.79 8.40
N ASN A 146 10.25 13.95 7.44
CA ASN A 146 10.50 14.20 6.01
C ASN A 146 9.24 14.35 5.15
N THR A 147 8.05 14.25 5.75
CA THR A 147 6.78 14.36 5.03
C THR A 147 5.84 15.37 5.67
N LEU A 148 4.81 15.78 4.93
CA LEU A 148 3.71 16.60 5.43
C LEU A 148 2.54 15.77 5.96
N VAL A 149 2.77 14.50 6.31
CA VAL A 149 1.74 13.65 6.90
C VAL A 149 1.30 14.23 8.24
N GLU A 150 -0.01 14.33 8.40
CA GLU A 150 -0.73 14.81 9.58
C GLU A 150 -1.37 13.64 10.32
N THR A 151 -1.88 12.66 9.58
CA THR A 151 -2.51 11.45 10.15
C THR A 151 -1.77 10.20 9.71
N PHE A 152 -1.44 9.33 10.67
CA PHE A 152 -0.77 8.06 10.42
C PHE A 152 -1.40 6.97 11.27
N SER A 153 -1.73 5.83 10.67
CA SER A 153 -2.20 4.66 11.42
C SER A 153 -1.53 3.39 10.94
N VAL A 154 -1.21 2.52 11.90
CA VAL A 154 -0.76 1.14 11.69
C VAL A 154 -1.67 0.22 12.48
N GLU A 155 -2.13 -0.85 11.84
CA GLU A 155 -3.01 -1.86 12.42
C GLU A 155 -2.54 -3.24 11.97
N GLU A 156 -2.41 -4.20 12.88
CA GLU A 156 -2.00 -5.58 12.58
C GLU A 156 -0.71 -5.69 11.74
N CYS A 157 0.21 -4.72 11.87
CA CYS A 157 1.45 -4.67 11.09
C CYS A 157 2.56 -5.46 11.79
N PHE A 158 3.50 -6.04 11.04
CA PHE A 158 4.54 -6.89 11.62
C PHE A 158 5.84 -6.85 10.83
N VAL A 159 6.87 -7.50 11.37
CA VAL A 159 8.17 -7.68 10.73
C VAL A 159 8.50 -9.16 10.73
N ASP A 160 8.91 -9.67 9.57
CA ASP A 160 9.48 -11.00 9.44
C ASP A 160 10.99 -10.90 9.28
N ASP A 161 11.70 -11.89 9.81
CA ASP A 161 13.12 -12.07 9.54
C ASP A 161 13.37 -12.58 8.10
N ARG A 162 14.62 -12.94 7.81
CA ARG A 162 15.00 -13.44 6.47
C ARG A 162 14.49 -14.85 6.18
N GLU A 163 14.08 -15.58 7.21
CA GLU A 163 13.56 -16.95 7.13
C GLU A 163 12.02 -16.96 7.08
N GLY A 164 11.39 -15.78 7.12
CA GLY A 164 9.92 -15.65 7.13
C GLY A 164 9.31 -15.89 8.52
N LYS A 165 10.14 -15.88 9.58
CA LYS A 165 9.64 -15.98 10.95
C LYS A 165 9.25 -14.59 11.43
N ARG A 166 8.05 -14.47 11.96
CA ARG A 166 7.58 -13.23 12.60
C ARG A 166 8.41 -12.93 13.84
N ILE A 167 8.98 -11.72 13.88
CA ILE A 167 9.84 -11.24 14.97
C ILE A 167 9.26 -10.05 15.73
N ILE A 168 8.34 -9.28 15.13
CA ILE A 168 7.64 -8.16 15.77
C ILE A 168 6.19 -8.17 15.35
N THR A 169 5.26 -7.88 16.26
CA THR A 169 3.84 -7.71 15.90
C THR A 169 3.24 -6.48 16.57
N LEU A 170 2.76 -5.53 15.75
CA LEU A 170 1.95 -4.39 16.17
C LEU A 170 0.47 -4.78 16.00
N LEU A 171 -0.07 -5.53 16.95
CA LEU A 171 -1.43 -6.06 16.90
C LEU A 171 -2.48 -4.96 17.04
N ASP A 172 -2.25 -4.01 17.95
CA ASP A 172 -3.19 -2.95 18.23
C ASP A 172 -3.15 -1.85 17.15
N LEU A 173 -4.29 -1.17 17.00
CA LEU A 173 -4.35 0.05 16.22
C LEU A 173 -3.54 1.15 16.92
N LEU A 174 -2.38 1.47 16.37
CA LEU A 174 -1.57 2.61 16.79
C LEU A 174 -1.79 3.74 15.78
N TYR A 175 -2.24 4.90 16.27
CA TYR A 175 -2.64 6.01 15.41
C TYR A 175 -2.20 7.37 15.94
N ALA A 176 -2.01 8.29 15.01
CA ALA A 176 -1.80 9.72 15.24
C ALA A 176 -2.87 10.48 14.44
N GLU A 177 -3.68 11.28 15.12
CA GLU A 177 -4.67 12.17 14.49
C GLU A 177 -4.07 13.48 14.01
N THR A 178 -2.99 13.90 14.64
CA THR A 178 -2.28 15.13 14.28
C THR A 178 -0.79 14.90 14.13
N ARG A 179 -0.13 15.87 13.49
CA ARG A 179 1.33 15.87 13.36
C ARG A 179 2.05 15.88 14.71
N GLN A 180 1.43 16.45 15.74
CA GLN A 180 2.01 16.45 17.09
C GLN A 180 1.96 15.04 17.70
N ASP A 181 0.91 14.29 17.43
CA ASP A 181 0.73 12.93 17.93
C ASP A 181 1.71 11.94 17.30
N LEU A 182 2.26 12.25 16.11
CA LEU A 182 3.29 11.43 15.47
C LEU A 182 4.52 11.23 16.37
N CYS A 183 4.90 12.23 17.17
CA CYS A 183 6.01 12.09 18.13
C CYS A 183 5.71 11.02 19.19
N SER A 184 4.51 11.07 19.78
CA SER A 184 4.04 10.11 20.77
C SER A 184 3.91 8.71 20.15
N LEU A 185 3.46 8.64 18.90
CA LEU A 185 3.31 7.40 18.16
C LEU A 185 4.65 6.72 17.88
N VAL A 186 5.72 7.46 17.56
CA VAL A 186 7.07 6.89 17.42
C VAL A 186 7.52 6.21 18.71
N VAL A 187 7.22 6.81 19.87
CA VAL A 187 7.55 6.23 21.19
C VAL A 187 6.72 4.97 21.44
N ALA A 188 5.41 5.01 21.18
CA ALA A 188 4.52 3.86 21.36
C ALA A 188 4.92 2.67 20.49
N ILE A 189 5.23 2.91 19.20
CA ILE A 189 5.70 1.86 18.28
C ILE A 189 7.02 1.27 18.77
N ARG A 190 7.95 2.11 19.21
CA ARG A 190 9.24 1.63 19.72
C ARG A 190 9.09 0.75 20.96
N GLN A 191 8.21 1.15 21.89
CA GLN A 191 7.92 0.35 23.07
C GLN A 191 7.32 -1.01 22.68
N ALA A 192 6.37 -1.04 21.74
CA ALA A 192 5.80 -2.30 21.24
C ALA A 192 6.83 -3.19 20.54
N GLU A 193 7.80 -2.59 19.82
CA GLU A 193 8.92 -3.31 19.22
C GLU A 193 9.87 -3.91 20.28
N ASP A 194 10.16 -3.17 21.35
CA ASP A 194 11.02 -3.62 22.45
C ASP A 194 10.34 -4.76 23.23
N GLU A 195 9.05 -4.63 23.57
CA GLU A 195 8.26 -5.66 24.26
C GLU A 195 8.12 -6.96 23.44
N SER A 196 8.03 -6.85 22.11
CA SER A 196 7.98 -8.01 21.21
C SER A 196 9.32 -8.74 21.09
N SER A 197 10.44 -8.08 21.40
CA SER A 197 11.79 -8.65 21.27
C SER A 197 12.23 -9.44 22.51
N GLU A 198 11.52 -9.31 23.63
CA GLU A 198 11.83 -9.98 24.90
C GLU A 198 11.14 -11.35 25.07
N GLY A 199 10.23 -11.73 24.16
CA GLY A 199 9.48 -12.99 24.17
C GLY A 199 9.96 -14.01 23.15
#